data_AF-A0A532CGS1-F1
#
_entry.id   AF-A0A532CGS1-F1
#
_cell.length_a   1.000
_cell.length_b   1.000
_cell.length_c   1.000
_cell.angle_alpha   90.00
_cell.angle_beta   90.00
_cell.angle_gamma   90.00
#
_symmetry.space_group_name_H-M   'P 1'
#
loop_
_entity.id
_entity.type
_entity.pdbx_description
1 polymer ?
#
loop_
_entity_poly.entity_id
_entity_poly.type
_entity_poly.pdbx_seq_one_letter_code
_entity_poly.pdbx_strand_id
1 'polypeptide(L)'
;MLFGLKLTPGLSSAERRERAEYFLELVGLKRFMHSNVHELSGGMKQRVALARSLAPNPSVLLMDEPFAALDALTREQLYGDIQRIWSQHRKTIVFVTHNVREAVCLGDRVILFSPNPGRIREEFSIPLPRARDINSVDLARYSMEITRVLKGYVQTEVTG
;
A
#
# COMPACT_ATOMS: atom_id res chain seq x y z
N MET A 1 -7.93 -13.24 10.66
CA MET A 1 -8.69 -11.97 10.57
C MET A 1 -9.22 -11.47 11.91
N LEU A 2 -9.86 -12.31 12.75
CA LEU A 2 -10.62 -11.84 13.92
C LEU A 2 -9.82 -11.25 15.09
N PHE A 3 -8.50 -11.44 15.16
CA PHE A 3 -7.69 -11.00 16.31
C PHE A 3 -7.82 -9.48 16.58
N GLY A 4 -7.58 -8.63 15.59
CA GLY A 4 -7.69 -7.17 15.77
C GLY A 4 -9.13 -6.70 16.10
N LEU A 5 -10.13 -7.40 15.55
CA LEU A 5 -11.54 -7.12 15.80
C LEU A 5 -11.98 -7.52 17.21
N LYS A 6 -11.33 -8.49 17.85
CA LYS A 6 -11.56 -8.84 19.26
C LYS A 6 -11.09 -7.74 20.21
N LEU A 7 -10.08 -6.97 19.82
CA LEU A 7 -9.54 -5.85 20.59
C LEU A 7 -10.35 -4.55 20.39
N THR A 8 -11.25 -4.52 19.41
CA THR A 8 -12.13 -3.36 19.18
C THR A 8 -13.31 -3.42 20.16
N PRO A 9 -13.46 -2.44 21.07
CA PRO A 9 -14.54 -2.43 22.04
C PRO A 9 -15.90 -2.26 21.35
N GLY A 10 -16.95 -2.84 21.94
CA GLY A 10 -18.34 -2.67 21.47
C GLY A 10 -18.77 -3.55 20.30
N LEU A 11 -17.93 -4.44 19.77
CA LEU A 11 -18.33 -5.37 18.70
C LEU A 11 -18.76 -6.74 19.24
N SER A 12 -19.96 -7.17 18.85
CA SER A 12 -20.47 -8.53 18.98
C SER A 12 -19.72 -9.51 18.08
N SER A 13 -19.84 -10.82 18.35
CA SER A 13 -19.26 -11.86 17.51
C SER A 13 -19.77 -11.83 16.06
N ALA A 14 -21.04 -11.47 15.86
CA ALA A 14 -21.66 -11.35 14.54
C ALA A 14 -21.05 -10.18 13.74
N GLU A 15 -20.95 -8.99 14.35
CA GLU A 15 -20.36 -7.81 13.70
C GLU A 15 -18.88 -8.01 13.37
N ARG A 16 -18.13 -8.70 14.24
CA ARG A 16 -16.73 -9.05 13.95
C ARG A 16 -16.62 -9.96 12.75
N ARG A 17 -17.54 -10.91 12.60
CA ARG A 17 -17.57 -11.79 11.44
C ARG A 17 -17.87 -10.98 10.19
N GLU A 18 -18.98 -10.24 10.18
CA GLU A 18 -19.40 -9.40 9.05
C GLU A 18 -18.27 -8.46 8.57
N ARG A 19 -17.59 -7.76 9.50
CA ARG A 19 -16.43 -6.93 9.14
C ARG A 19 -15.29 -7.72 8.53
N ALA A 20 -14.97 -8.89 9.10
CA ALA A 20 -13.92 -9.74 8.53
C ALA A 20 -14.29 -10.20 7.11
N GLU A 21 -15.55 -10.57 6.86
CA GLU A 21 -16.02 -10.97 5.53
C GLU A 21 -15.94 -9.79 4.54
N TYR A 22 -16.39 -8.61 4.94
CA TYR A 22 -16.33 -7.38 4.15
C TYR A 22 -14.90 -7.05 3.70
N PHE A 23 -13.93 -7.04 4.62
CA PHE A 23 -12.54 -6.70 4.27
C PHE A 23 -11.84 -7.81 3.50
N LEU A 24 -12.21 -9.08 3.68
CA LEU A 24 -11.74 -10.18 2.83
C LEU A 24 -12.29 -10.06 1.41
N GLU A 25 -13.54 -9.64 1.25
CA GLU A 25 -14.15 -9.38 -0.05
C GLU A 25 -13.47 -8.21 -0.77
N LEU A 26 -13.15 -7.14 -0.05
CA LEU A 26 -12.46 -5.95 -0.57
C LEU A 26 -11.10 -6.27 -1.21
N VAL A 27 -10.39 -7.28 -0.68
CA VAL A 27 -9.10 -7.76 -1.20
C VAL A 27 -9.23 -9.02 -2.07
N GLY A 28 -10.45 -9.41 -2.45
CA GLY A 28 -10.73 -10.54 -3.34
C GLY A 28 -10.48 -11.93 -2.74
N LEU A 29 -10.48 -12.07 -1.41
CA LEU A 29 -10.17 -13.31 -0.68
C LEU A 29 -11.34 -13.89 0.12
N LYS A 30 -12.58 -13.45 -0.12
CA LYS A 30 -13.78 -13.99 0.55
C LYS A 30 -13.85 -15.52 0.50
N ARG A 31 -13.53 -16.14 -0.64
CA ARG A 31 -13.52 -17.60 -0.82
C ARG A 31 -12.49 -18.36 0.02
N PHE A 32 -11.48 -17.67 0.56
CA PHE A 32 -10.41 -18.24 1.39
C PHE A 32 -10.58 -17.94 2.88
N MET A 33 -11.77 -17.51 3.30
CA MET A 33 -12.05 -17.15 4.70
C MET A 33 -11.80 -18.29 5.69
N HIS A 34 -11.99 -19.52 5.24
CA HIS A 34 -11.80 -20.74 6.04
C HIS A 34 -10.45 -21.43 5.80
N SER A 35 -9.61 -20.88 4.92
CA SER A 35 -8.30 -21.43 4.62
C SER A 35 -7.31 -21.14 5.75
N ASN A 36 -6.47 -22.12 6.05
CA ASN A 36 -5.35 -21.97 6.95
C ASN A 36 -4.23 -21.14 6.30
N VAL A 37 -3.42 -20.48 7.13
CA VAL A 37 -2.34 -19.60 6.63
C VAL A 37 -1.37 -20.33 5.71
N HIS A 38 -1.10 -21.62 5.95
CA HIS A 38 -0.18 -22.41 5.12
C HIS A 38 -0.76 -22.76 3.73
N GLU A 39 -2.07 -22.68 3.55
CA GLU A 39 -2.76 -22.94 2.27
C GLU A 39 -2.78 -21.70 1.36
N LEU A 40 -2.39 -20.53 1.90
CA LEU A 40 -2.36 -19.27 1.16
C LEU A 40 -1.00 -19.06 0.48
N SER A 41 -1.02 -18.61 -0.77
CA SER A 41 0.19 -18.12 -1.45
C SER A 41 0.78 -16.91 -0.71
N GLY A 42 2.05 -16.56 -0.97
CA GLY A 42 2.68 -15.36 -0.41
C GLY A 42 1.85 -14.09 -0.66
N GLY A 43 1.33 -13.96 -1.89
CA GLY A 43 0.41 -12.90 -2.28
C GLY A 43 -0.89 -12.85 -1.49
N MET A 44 -1.51 -14.01 -1.30
CA MET A 44 -2.74 -14.12 -0.52
C MET A 44 -2.48 -13.79 0.95
N LYS A 45 -1.34 -14.19 1.52
CA LYS A 45 -0.95 -13.84 2.89
C LYS A 45 -0.83 -12.33 3.08
N GLN A 46 -0.21 -11.62 2.15
CA GLN A 46 -0.12 -10.15 2.23
C GLN A 46 -1.48 -9.47 2.09
N ARG A 47 -2.34 -9.92 1.18
CA ARG A 47 -3.71 -9.40 1.05
C ARG A 47 -4.55 -9.64 2.31
N VAL A 48 -4.42 -10.81 2.94
CA VAL A 48 -5.02 -11.07 4.26
C VAL A 48 -4.45 -10.14 5.32
N ALA A 49 -3.14 -9.84 5.29
CA ALA A 49 -2.52 -8.90 6.23
C ALA A 49 -3.05 -7.48 6.04
N LEU A 50 -3.25 -7.02 4.81
CA LEU A 50 -3.88 -5.74 4.48
C LEU A 50 -5.34 -5.69 4.94
N ALA A 51 -6.14 -6.72 4.63
CA ALA A 51 -7.51 -6.79 5.11
C ALA A 51 -7.55 -6.75 6.66
N ARG A 52 -6.63 -7.45 7.32
CA ARG A 52 -6.52 -7.48 8.78
C ARG A 52 -6.17 -6.12 9.37
N SER A 53 -5.30 -5.34 8.74
CA SER A 53 -4.94 -4.00 9.22
C SER A 53 -6.08 -3.00 9.00
N LEU A 54 -6.89 -3.19 7.97
CA LEU A 54 -8.05 -2.34 7.67
C LEU A 54 -9.30 -2.70 8.49
N ALA A 55 -9.44 -3.95 8.93
CA ALA A 55 -10.63 -4.44 9.62
C ALA A 55 -11.06 -3.65 10.87
N PRO A 56 -10.13 -3.18 11.74
CA PRO A 56 -10.46 -2.28 12.85
C PRO A 56 -10.89 -0.88 12.42
N ASN A 57 -10.94 -0.60 11.12
CA ASN A 57 -11.27 0.69 10.53
C ASN A 57 -10.34 1.84 11.01
N PRO A 58 -9.00 1.67 10.99
CA PRO A 58 -8.08 2.68 11.52
C PRO A 58 -8.20 4.01 10.76
N SER A 59 -7.85 5.12 11.41
CA SER A 59 -7.74 6.42 10.75
C SER A 59 -6.52 6.49 9.81
N VAL A 60 -5.43 5.82 10.18
CA VAL A 60 -4.16 5.78 9.44
C VAL A 60 -3.72 4.33 9.20
N LEU A 61 -3.33 4.02 7.97
CA LEU A 61 -2.70 2.77 7.58
C LEU A 61 -1.21 3.02 7.29
N LEU A 62 -0.34 2.32 8.01
CA LEU A 62 1.11 2.32 7.78
C LEU A 62 1.51 1.02 7.06
N MET A 63 2.32 1.12 6.02
CA MET A 63 2.82 -0.04 5.27
C MET A 63 4.32 0.10 5.02
N ASP A 64 5.10 -0.88 5.46
CA ASP A 64 6.54 -0.92 5.23
C ASP A 64 6.85 -1.97 4.15
N GLU A 65 7.37 -1.52 3.01
CA GLU A 65 7.69 -2.33 1.83
C GLU A 65 6.61 -3.38 1.46
N PRO A 66 5.33 -2.98 1.34
CA PRO A 66 4.23 -3.93 1.24
C PRO A 66 4.21 -4.74 -0.06
N PHE A 67 5.03 -4.40 -1.05
CA PHE A 67 4.99 -4.97 -2.39
C PHE A 67 6.20 -5.84 -2.75
N ALA A 68 7.27 -5.78 -1.93
CA ALA A 68 8.58 -6.35 -2.26
C ALA A 68 8.56 -7.88 -2.44
N ALA A 69 7.72 -8.58 -1.68
CA ALA A 69 7.63 -10.05 -1.68
C ALA A 69 6.61 -10.62 -2.69
N LEU A 70 6.04 -9.79 -3.57
CA LEU A 70 4.99 -10.21 -4.51
C LEU A 70 5.54 -10.48 -5.91
N ASP A 71 4.94 -11.44 -6.61
CA ASP A 71 5.07 -11.54 -8.06
C ASP A 71 4.34 -10.37 -8.75
N ALA A 72 4.69 -10.11 -10.02
CA ALA A 72 4.22 -8.94 -10.76
C ALA A 72 2.68 -8.85 -10.83
N LEU A 73 2.00 -9.95 -11.17
CA LEU A 73 0.54 -9.98 -11.31
C LEU A 73 -0.15 -9.74 -9.97
N THR A 74 0.33 -10.38 -8.91
CA THR A 74 -0.22 -10.18 -7.57
C THR A 74 -0.04 -8.75 -7.09
N ARG A 75 1.10 -8.12 -7.42
CA ARG A 75 1.44 -6.76 -7.05
C ARG A 75 0.54 -5.74 -7.75
N GLU A 76 0.31 -5.91 -9.04
CA GLU A 76 -0.57 -5.06 -9.85
C GLU A 76 -2.01 -5.06 -9.30
N GLN A 77 -2.52 -6.24 -8.98
CA GLN A 77 -3.82 -6.37 -8.32
C GLN A 77 -3.86 -5.63 -6.98
N LEU A 78 -2.80 -5.72 -6.17
CA LEU A 78 -2.74 -5.06 -4.87
C LEU A 78 -2.72 -3.53 -5.00
N TYR A 79 -2.07 -2.97 -6.03
CA TYR A 79 -2.15 -1.54 -6.31
C TYR A 79 -3.60 -1.10 -6.56
N GLY A 80 -4.33 -1.87 -7.39
CA GLY A 80 -5.73 -1.61 -7.66
C GLY A 80 -6.60 -1.67 -6.39
N ASP A 81 -6.37 -2.68 -5.54
CA ASP A 81 -7.10 -2.83 -4.29
C ASP A 81 -6.84 -1.64 -3.35
N ILE A 82 -5.59 -1.19 -3.17
CA ILE A 82 -5.24 -0.02 -2.35
C ILE A 82 -5.92 1.26 -2.89
N GLN A 83 -5.89 1.48 -4.20
CA GLN A 83 -6.55 2.64 -4.81
C GLN A 83 -8.07 2.61 -4.60
N ARG A 84 -8.69 1.43 -4.68
CA ARG A 84 -10.12 1.23 -4.40
C ARG A 84 -10.45 1.53 -2.93
N ILE A 85 -9.67 0.96 -2.00
CA ILE A 85 -9.81 1.18 -0.55
C ILE A 85 -9.73 2.67 -0.23
N TRP A 86 -8.71 3.36 -0.75
CA TRP A 86 -8.54 4.79 -0.54
C TRP A 86 -9.71 5.60 -1.12
N SER A 87 -10.18 5.25 -2.31
CA SER A 87 -11.28 5.98 -2.97
C SER A 87 -12.61 5.83 -2.21
N GLN A 88 -12.88 4.65 -1.64
CA GLN A 88 -14.11 4.37 -0.90
C GLN A 88 -14.10 4.90 0.53
N HIS A 89 -12.97 4.81 1.23
CA HIS A 89 -12.90 5.10 2.67
C HIS A 89 -12.11 6.36 3.03
N ARG A 90 -11.41 6.97 2.06
CA ARG A 90 -10.55 8.16 2.23
C ARG A 90 -9.61 8.04 3.44
N LYS A 91 -9.07 6.84 3.66
CA LYS A 91 -8.10 6.56 4.73
C LYS A 91 -6.79 7.30 4.45
N THR A 92 -6.15 7.78 5.51
CA THR A 92 -4.75 8.23 5.40
C THR A 92 -3.86 7.00 5.27
N ILE A 93 -3.11 6.91 4.18
CA ILE A 93 -2.18 5.81 3.93
C ILE A 93 -0.77 6.40 3.85
N VAL A 94 0.13 5.89 4.67
CA VAL A 94 1.56 6.19 4.59
C VAL A 94 2.27 4.89 4.31
N PHE A 95 3.06 4.84 3.24
CA PHE A 95 3.83 3.66 2.92
C PHE A 95 5.24 4.00 2.50
N VAL A 96 6.15 3.08 2.78
CA VAL A 96 7.55 3.15 2.39
C VAL A 96 7.78 2.16 1.26
N THR A 97 8.48 2.61 0.22
CA THR A 97 8.88 1.78 -0.92
C THR A 97 10.20 2.30 -1.49
N HIS A 98 11.01 1.37 -1.99
CA HIS A 98 12.18 1.67 -2.81
C HIS A 98 11.85 1.82 -4.31
N ASN A 99 10.59 1.64 -4.71
CA ASN A 99 10.14 1.75 -6.10
C ASN A 99 9.41 3.08 -6.35
N VAL A 100 10.04 3.96 -7.13
CA VAL A 100 9.48 5.27 -7.46
C VAL A 100 8.14 5.18 -8.19
N ARG A 101 7.93 4.17 -9.07
CA ARG A 101 6.66 4.02 -9.80
C ARG A 101 5.52 3.67 -8.84
N GLU A 102 5.78 2.90 -7.79
CA GLU A 102 4.80 2.60 -6.74
C GLU A 102 4.41 3.85 -5.97
N ALA A 103 5.42 4.66 -5.60
CA ALA A 103 5.21 5.92 -4.90
C ALA A 103 4.28 6.86 -5.70
N VAL A 104 4.51 6.99 -7.01
CA VAL A 104 3.68 7.82 -7.91
C VAL A 104 2.30 7.17 -8.17
N CYS A 105 2.23 5.85 -8.29
CA CYS A 105 0.97 5.13 -8.53
C CYS A 105 -0.03 5.30 -7.38
N LEU A 106 0.45 5.25 -6.14
CA LEU A 106 -0.43 5.21 -4.97
C LEU A 106 -0.46 6.53 -4.19
N GLY A 107 0.62 7.31 -4.22
CA GLY A 107 0.78 8.52 -3.42
C GLY A 107 0.16 9.76 -4.05
N ASP A 108 -0.52 10.57 -3.24
CA ASP A 108 -0.83 11.97 -3.59
C ASP A 108 0.40 12.86 -3.41
N ARG A 109 1.28 12.48 -2.48
CA ARG A 109 2.54 13.12 -2.14
C ARG A 109 3.63 12.07 -2.10
N VAL A 110 4.77 12.34 -2.73
CA VAL A 110 5.96 11.50 -2.68
C VAL A 110 7.06 12.27 -1.96
N ILE A 111 7.55 11.71 -0.85
CA ILE A 111 8.58 12.34 -0.01
C ILE A 111 9.88 11.56 -0.20
N LEU A 112 10.93 12.23 -0.68
CA LEU A 112 12.26 11.64 -0.82
C LEU A 112 13.05 11.79 0.47
N PHE A 113 13.62 10.67 0.93
CA PHE A 113 14.52 10.62 2.08
C PHE A 113 15.96 10.41 1.59
N SER A 114 16.93 11.08 2.22
CA SER A 114 18.34 10.70 2.04
C SER A 114 18.70 9.43 2.81
N PRO A 115 19.63 8.62 2.29
CA PRO A 115 20.04 7.37 2.92
C PRO A 115 20.79 7.60 4.23
N ASN A 116 21.63 8.65 4.35
CA ASN A 116 22.33 8.97 5.60
C ASN A 116 22.82 10.43 5.68
N PRO A 117 22.40 11.23 6.69
CA PRO A 117 21.34 10.95 7.67
C PRO A 117 19.94 11.00 7.02
N GLY A 118 18.98 10.29 7.62
CA GLY A 118 17.58 10.30 7.20
C GLY A 118 16.96 11.69 7.32
N ARG A 119 16.92 12.42 6.21
CA ARG A 119 16.37 13.76 6.10
C ARG A 119 15.44 13.80 4.91
N ILE A 120 14.35 14.55 5.03
CA ILE A 120 13.50 14.88 3.90
C ILE A 120 14.32 15.78 2.98
N ARG A 121 14.53 15.33 1.75
CA ARG A 121 15.24 16.09 0.72
C ARG A 121 14.26 16.89 -0.12
N GLU A 122 13.16 16.26 -0.51
CA GLU A 122 12.22 16.86 -1.45
C GLU A 122 10.83 16.23 -1.32
N GLU A 123 9.82 16.99 -1.72
CA GLU A 123 8.43 16.56 -1.75
C GLU A 123 7.85 16.85 -3.14
N PHE A 124 7.18 15.85 -3.71
CA PHE A 124 6.49 15.95 -4.99
C PHE A 124 4.98 15.79 -4.78
N SER A 125 4.21 16.71 -5.34
CA SER A 125 2.77 16.55 -5.48
C SER A 125 2.46 15.76 -6.76
N ILE A 126 1.57 14.76 -6.68
CA ILE A 126 1.20 13.92 -7.82
C ILE A 126 -0.26 14.21 -8.20
N PRO A 127 -0.53 15.22 -9.04
CA PRO A 127 -1.87 15.65 -9.42
C PRO A 127 -2.49 14.76 -10.52
N LEU A 128 -2.28 13.45 -10.46
CA LEU A 128 -2.87 12.48 -11.38
C LEU A 128 -4.21 11.97 -10.82
N PRO A 129 -5.28 11.88 -11.62
CA PRO A 129 -6.53 11.28 -11.17
C PRO A 129 -6.34 9.78 -10.88
N ARG A 130 -7.16 9.22 -9.98
CA ARG A 130 -7.26 7.77 -9.77
C ARG A 130 -8.47 7.21 -10.53
N ALA A 131 -8.46 5.98 -11.02
CA ALA A 131 -7.43 4.95 -10.88
C ALA A 131 -6.22 5.18 -11.81
N ARG A 132 -5.01 5.05 -11.25
CA ARG A 132 -3.74 5.17 -11.96
C ARG A 132 -3.24 3.79 -12.38
N ASP A 133 -2.86 3.67 -13.63
CA ASP A 133 -2.11 2.52 -14.16
C ASP A 133 -0.61 2.78 -14.00
N ILE A 134 0.10 1.86 -13.36
CA ILE A 134 1.55 1.90 -13.18
C ILE A 134 2.33 1.90 -14.50
N ASN A 135 1.69 1.47 -15.59
CA ASN A 135 2.26 1.44 -16.93
C ASN A 135 1.88 2.66 -17.79
N SER A 136 1.06 3.58 -17.27
CA SER A 136 0.66 4.77 -18.02
C SER A 136 1.81 5.73 -18.32
N VAL A 137 1.72 6.43 -19.45
CA VAL A 137 2.71 7.43 -19.89
C VAL A 137 2.80 8.59 -18.90
N ASP A 138 1.66 9.06 -18.39
CA ASP A 138 1.63 10.16 -17.43
C ASP A 138 2.35 9.80 -16.13
N LEU A 139 2.10 8.60 -15.60
CA LEU A 139 2.81 8.10 -14.42
C LEU A 139 4.31 7.93 -14.68
N ALA A 140 4.68 7.45 -15.86
CA ALA A 140 6.08 7.31 -16.27
C ALA A 140 6.80 8.66 -16.26
N ARG A 141 6.15 9.74 -16.72
CA ARG A 141 6.70 11.10 -16.71
C ARG A 141 7.07 11.55 -15.29
N TYR A 142 6.14 11.47 -14.34
CA TYR A 142 6.39 11.82 -12.94
C TYR A 142 7.46 10.91 -12.31
N SER A 143 7.41 9.62 -12.60
CA SER A 143 8.41 8.68 -12.07
C SER A 143 9.81 8.99 -12.56
N MET A 144 9.96 9.38 -13.83
CA MET A 144 11.24 9.78 -14.41
C MET A 144 11.79 11.07 -13.79
N GLU A 145 10.94 12.05 -13.53
CA GLU A 145 11.31 13.29 -12.86
C GLU A 145 11.87 13.02 -11.46
N ILE A 146 11.11 12.30 -10.63
CA ILE A 146 11.52 11.94 -9.27
C ILE A 146 12.80 11.10 -9.28
N THR A 147 12.91 10.14 -10.22
CA THR A 147 14.13 9.32 -10.37
C THR A 147 15.35 10.16 -10.75
N ARG A 148 15.19 11.19 -11.60
CA ARG A 148 16.28 12.09 -11.98
C ARG A 148 16.79 12.84 -10.76
N VAL A 149 15.89 13.40 -9.96
CA VAL A 149 16.24 14.10 -8.72
C VAL A 149 16.94 13.16 -7.74
N LEU A 150 16.39 11.97 -7.52
CA LEU A 150 16.98 10.96 -6.64
C LEU A 150 18.42 10.62 -7.05
N LYS A 151 18.67 10.42 -8.35
CA LYS A 151 20.03 10.16 -8.88
C LYS A 151 20.99 11.32 -8.64
N GLY A 152 20.51 12.56 -8.75
CA GLY A 152 21.31 13.75 -8.46
C GLY A 152 21.83 13.75 -7.02
N TYR A 153 20.98 13.41 -6.05
CA TYR A 153 21.37 13.31 -4.65
C TYR A 153 22.37 12.18 -4.39
N VAL A 154 22.16 11.00 -4.97
CA VAL A 154 23.08 9.86 -4.81
C VAL A 154 24.47 10.18 -5.37
N GLN A 155 24.57 10.85 -6.52
CA GLN A 155 25.87 11.24 -7.08
C GLN A 155 26.61 12.30 -6.26
N THR A 156 25.86 13.25 -5.66
CA THR A 156 26.44 14.29 -4.81
C THR A 156 27.02 13.70 -3.52
N GLU A 157 26.37 12.70 -2.92
CA GLU A 157 26.84 12.04 -1.70
C GLU A 157 28.04 11.10 -1.92
N VAL A 158 28.28 10.61 -3.14
CA VAL A 158 29.45 9.76 -3.45
C VAL A 158 30.71 10.60 -3.73
N THR A 159 30.54 11.86 -4.09
CA THR A 159 31.64 12.75 -4.52
C THR A 159 32.11 13.71 -3.42
N GLY A 160 31.38 13.81 -2.30
CA GLY A 160 31.71 14.65 -1.14
C GLY A 160 32.07 13.84 0.09
#